data_AF-A0A9E4KP49-F1
#
_entry.id   AF-A0A9E4KP49-F1
#
_cell.length_a   1.000
_cell.length_b   1.000
_cell.length_c   1.000
_cell.angle_alpha   90.00
_cell.angle_beta   90.00
_cell.angle_gamma   90.00
#
_symmetry.space_group_name_H-M   'P 1'
#
loop_
_entity.id
_entity.type
_entity.pdbx_description
1 polymer ?
#
loop_
_entity_poly.entity_id
_entity_poly.type
_entity_poly.pdbx_seq_one_letter_code
_entity_poly.pdbx_strand_id
1 'polypeptide(L)' 'MQRFGNNMLTIEDIILGNDQRGVAALRPHLPVDFCDRAAGFVLSTPGTVLIATGFYISKAGARETDGPPGALAL' A
#
# COMPACT_ATOMS: atom_id res chain seq x y z
N MET A 1 -21.82 -24.04 -6.19
CA MET A 1 -20.87 -24.31 -5.08
C MET A 1 -21.00 -23.19 -4.06
N GLN A 2 -21.81 -23.40 -3.02
CA GLN A 2 -21.98 -22.42 -1.93
C GLN A 2 -20.77 -22.51 -0.99
N ARG A 3 -20.14 -21.38 -0.67
CA ARG A 3 -19.17 -21.28 0.43
C ARG A 3 -19.88 -20.64 1.63
N PHE A 4 -20.26 -21.46 2.60
CA PHE A 4 -20.43 -21.00 3.99
C PHE A 4 -19.11 -21.32 4.72
N GLY A 5 -18.44 -20.32 5.33
CA GLY A 5 -17.27 -20.53 6.21
C GLY A 5 -16.11 -19.58 5.93
N ASN A 6 -15.76 -18.77 6.94
CA ASN A 6 -14.67 -17.78 6.99
C ASN A 6 -14.61 -16.81 5.82
N ASN A 7 -15.05 -15.56 6.03
CA ASN A 7 -14.70 -14.45 5.15
C ASN A 7 -13.16 -14.31 5.21
N MET A 8 -12.45 -14.92 4.27
CA MET A 8 -10.99 -14.91 4.24
C MET A 8 -10.58 -13.47 3.96
N LEU A 9 -10.03 -12.80 4.97
CA LEU A 9 -9.55 -11.43 4.85
C LEU A 9 -8.54 -11.38 3.70
N THR A 10 -8.74 -10.45 2.75
CA THR A 10 -7.74 -10.22 1.71
C THR A 10 -6.57 -9.42 2.28
N ILE A 11 -5.44 -9.37 1.57
CA ILE A 11 -4.32 -8.52 1.99
C ILE A 11 -4.75 -7.05 2.05
N GLU A 12 -5.60 -6.60 1.13
CA GLU A 12 -6.23 -5.27 1.12
C GLU A 12 -7.05 -5.02 2.39
N ASP A 13 -7.81 -6.02 2.87
CA ASP A 13 -8.55 -5.93 4.13
C ASP A 13 -7.61 -5.78 5.33
N ILE A 14 -6.49 -6.50 5.32
CA ILE A 14 -5.50 -6.46 6.42
C ILE A 14 -4.82 -5.09 6.47
N ILE A 15 -4.31 -4.58 5.34
CA ILE A 15 -3.55 -3.33 5.34
C ILE A 15 -4.43 -2.09 5.56
N LEU A 16 -5.71 -2.15 5.18
CA LEU A 16 -6.67 -1.07 5.42
C LEU A 16 -7.41 -1.20 6.76
N GLY A 17 -7.28 -2.34 7.44
CA GLY A 17 -8.06 -2.67 8.64
C GLY A 17 -7.83 -1.77 9.85
N ASN A 18 -6.72 -1.01 9.86
CA ASN A 18 -6.42 -0.03 10.91
C ASN A 18 -6.15 1.38 10.32
N ASP A 19 -6.89 1.75 9.28
CA ASP A 19 -6.76 3.08 8.68
C ASP A 19 -7.10 4.20 9.70
N GLN A 20 -6.12 5.06 9.96
CA GLN A 20 -6.24 6.25 10.82
C GLN A 20 -6.16 7.56 10.03
N ARG A 21 -5.90 7.49 8.71
CA ARG A 21 -5.57 8.64 7.86
C ARG A 21 -6.49 8.81 6.65
N GLY A 22 -7.50 7.95 6.51
CA GLY A 22 -8.49 8.00 5.45
C GLY A 22 -8.02 7.35 4.14
N VAL A 23 -6.97 6.54 4.17
CA VAL A 23 -6.45 5.83 2.98
C VAL A 23 -7.48 4.84 2.44
N ALA A 24 -8.32 4.25 3.30
CA ALA A 24 -9.37 3.31 2.89
C ALA A 24 -10.43 3.96 1.97
N ALA A 25 -10.57 5.29 1.99
CA ALA A 25 -11.46 6.02 1.09
C ALA A 25 -11.07 5.87 -0.39
N LEU A 26 -9.83 5.48 -0.68
CA LEU A 26 -9.36 5.24 -2.05
C LEU A 26 -9.81 3.89 -2.60
N ARG A 27 -10.16 2.92 -1.74
CA ARG A 27 -10.46 1.53 -2.14
C ARG A 27 -11.52 1.41 -3.24
N PRO A 28 -12.64 2.15 -3.24
CA PRO A 28 -13.64 2.07 -4.31
C PRO A 28 -13.13 2.48 -5.69
N HIS A 29 -11.99 3.16 -5.77
CA HIS A 29 -11.38 3.64 -7.01
C HIS A 29 -10.21 2.75 -7.48
N LEU A 30 -9.90 1.69 -6.74
CA LEU A 30 -8.80 0.77 -7.04
C LEU A 30 -9.34 -0.59 -7.52
N PRO A 31 -8.54 -1.37 -8.26
CA PRO A 31 -8.81 -2.79 -8.49
C PRO A 31 -9.01 -3.53 -7.17
N VAL A 32 -9.83 -4.59 -7.16
CA VAL A 32 -10.10 -5.37 -5.93
C VAL A 32 -8.87 -6.09 -5.37
N ASP A 33 -7.84 -6.25 -6.19
CA ASP A 33 -6.60 -7.01 -6.00
C ASP A 33 -5.35 -6.11 -6.14
N PHE A 34 -5.47 -4.84 -5.73
CA PHE A 34 -4.43 -3.83 -6.01
C PHE A 34 -3.06 -4.16 -5.40
N CYS A 35 -2.99 -4.89 -4.29
CA CYS A 35 -1.73 -5.34 -3.70
C CYS A 35 -1.05 -6.41 -4.56
N ASP A 36 -1.80 -7.43 -4.97
CA ASP A 36 -1.27 -8.53 -5.79
C ASP A 36 -0.79 -8.02 -7.15
N ARG A 37 -1.53 -7.08 -7.76
CA ARG A 37 -1.13 -6.44 -9.01
C ARG A 37 0.16 -5.62 -8.87
N ALA A 38 0.31 -4.86 -7.79
CA ALA A 38 1.52 -4.10 -7.52
C ALA A 38 2.72 -5.02 -7.28
N ALA A 39 2.56 -6.08 -6.48
CA ALA A 39 3.59 -7.08 -6.23
C ALA A 39 4.02 -7.78 -7.54
N GLY A 40 3.06 -8.18 -8.37
CA GLY A 40 3.32 -8.78 -9.68
C GLY A 40 4.12 -7.85 -10.60
N PHE A 41 3.81 -6.56 -10.62
CA PHE A 41 4.56 -5.57 -11.40
C PHE A 41 6.02 -5.45 -10.93
N VAL A 42 6.26 -5.36 -9.61
CA VAL A 42 7.61 -5.30 -9.04
C VAL A 42 8.40 -6.57 -9.38
N LEU A 43 7.82 -7.75 -9.14
CA LEU A 43 8.50 -9.03 -9.36
C LEU A 43 8.78 -9.34 -10.84
N SER A 44 7.99 -8.77 -11.75
CA SER A 44 8.17 -8.92 -13.20
C SER A 44 9.13 -7.88 -13.81
N THR A 45 9.65 -6.94 -13.02
CA THR A 45 10.56 -5.88 -13.48
C THR A 45 11.98 -6.11 -12.94
N PRO A 46 12.78 -6.99 -13.57
CA PRO A 46 14.15 -7.24 -13.12
C PRO A 46 15.07 -6.04 -13.44
N GLY A 47 16.16 -5.94 -12.67
CA GLY A 47 17.20 -4.92 -12.87
C GLY A 47 17.30 -3.94 -11.71
N THR A 48 17.98 -2.82 -11.95
CA THR A 48 18.15 -1.78 -10.94
C THR A 48 16.93 -0.87 -10.91
N VAL A 49 16.34 -0.70 -9.71
CA VAL A 49 15.18 0.16 -9.49
C VAL A 49 15.59 1.38 -8.68
N LEU A 50 15.08 2.55 -9.05
CA LEU A 50 15.16 3.77 -8.25
C LEU A 50 13.94 3.85 -7.33
N ILE A 51 14.16 3.83 -6.02
CA ILE A 51 13.11 4.08 -5.02
C ILE A 51 13.26 5.52 -4.55
N ALA A 52 12.20 6.32 -4.72
CA ALA A 52 12.15 7.71 -4.29
C ALA A 52 11.02 7.93 -3.28
N THR A 53 11.30 8.66 -2.22
CA THR A 53 10.34 8.97 -1.16
C THR A 53 10.69 10.30 -0.49
N GLY A 54 9.74 10.83 0.27
CA GLY A 54 9.88 12.06 1.03
C GLY A 54 8.82 13.08 0.66
N PHE A 55 8.09 13.55 1.66
CA PHE A 55 7.12 14.62 1.54
C PHE A 55 7.51 15.74 2.50
N TYR A 56 7.72 16.96 2.00
CA TYR A 56 8.09 18.09 2.85
C TYR A 56 6.84 18.73 3.45
N ILE A 57 6.76 18.79 4.78
CA ILE A 57 5.69 19.46 5.50
C ILE A 57 6.13 20.88 5.84
N SER A 58 5.67 21.85 5.07
CA SER A 58 6.07 23.26 5.23
C SER A 58 5.81 23.82 6.63
N LYS A 59 4.71 23.43 7.27
CA LYS A 59 4.39 23.85 8.65
C LYS A 59 5.37 23.31 9.70
N ALA A 60 6.00 22.16 9.42
CA ALA A 60 6.96 21.52 10.31
C ALA A 60 8.41 21.87 9.97
N GLY A 61 8.66 22.49 8.81
CA GLY A 61 10.02 22.75 8.32
C GLY A 61 10.84 21.47 8.07
N ALA A 62 10.17 20.33 7.88
CA ALA A 62 10.79 19.01 7.89
C ALA A 62 10.07 18.03 6.95
N ARG A 63 10.76 16.95 6.59
CA ARG A 63 10.17 15.81 5.87
C ARG A 63 9.23 15.01 6.78
N GLU A 64 8.14 14.51 6.22
CA GLU A 64 7.25 13.60 6.93
C GLU A 64 7.91 12.23 7.16
N THR A 65 7.33 11.47 8.08
CA THR A 65 7.79 10.12 8.44
C THR A 65 7.14 9.02 7.62
N ASP A 66 6.03 9.32 6.94
CA ASP A 66 5.39 8.41 5.99
C ASP A 66 6.17 8.35 4.68
N GLY A 67 6.41 7.14 4.17
CA GLY A 67 7.27 6.88 3.01
C GLY A 67 8.67 6.33 3.35
N PRO A 68 9.55 7.05 4.06
CA PRO A 68 10.94 6.62 4.29
C PRO A 68 11.12 5.20 4.86
N PRO A 69 10.34 4.73 5.85
CA PRO A 69 10.45 3.35 6.32
C PRO A 69 10.04 2.33 5.25
N GLY A 70 9.01 2.62 4.45
CA GLY A 70 8.56 1.75 3.36
C GLY A 70 9.56 1.66 2.22
N ALA A 71 10.21 2.77 1.88
CA ALA A 71 11.28 2.79 0.87
C ALA A 71 12.52 1.99 1.29
N LEU A 72 12.82 1.91 2.58
CA LEU A 72 13.91 1.08 3.11
C LEU A 72 13.57 -0.42 3.11
N ALA A 73 12.27 -0.75 3.24
CA ALA A 73 11.80 -2.13 3.29
C ALA A 73 11.67 -2.80 1.91
N LEU A 74 11.64 -2.01 0.84
CA LEU A 74 11.62 -2.45 -0.55
C LEU A 74 13.04 -2.58 -1.11
#